data_AF-A0A2W6BZX5-F1
#
_entry.id   AF-A0A2W6BZX5-F1
#
_cell.length_a   1.000
_cell.length_b   1.000
_cell.length_c   1.000
_cell.angle_alpha   90.00
_cell.angle_beta   90.00
_cell.angle_gamma   90.00
#
_symmetry.space_group_name_H-M   'P 1'
#
loop_
_entity.id
_entity.type
_entity.pdbx_description
1 polymer ?
#
loop_
_entity_poly.entity_id
_entity_poly.type
_entity_poly.pdbx_seq_one_letter_code
_entity_poly.pdbx_strand_id
1 'polypeptide(L)'
;MHVIHRLVPGLLAGALLVGGGSSVLAAKGKATTPHAFAYGKVSNLSAGGFTLTRIPKKAASTTAAKVVQVTLSGTTKEKARKGTTGALSNGEWAFVVGAKATTGISANRVVYSVKAFNAHRMSLRIRAQRIHRLLLRHAAVGKVSATSSTSLSITTAKGKTLTFAITSQTKYRVNKQLATTVPSFTKGEKVRVRFVSNATTKSLTARVIIVVPVAAA
;
A
#
# COMPACT_ATOMS: atom_id res chain seq x y z
N MET A 1 16.86 -6.36 -19.54
CA MET A 1 16.18 -5.86 -18.31
C MET A 1 16.46 -6.89 -17.22
N HIS A 2 17.44 -6.67 -16.33
CA HIS A 2 17.95 -7.73 -15.46
C HIS A 2 17.44 -7.54 -14.02
N VAL A 3 16.57 -8.45 -13.59
CA VAL A 3 16.20 -8.63 -12.18
C VAL A 3 17.24 -9.58 -11.60
N ILE A 4 18.15 -9.06 -10.77
CA ILE A 4 19.15 -9.89 -10.11
C ILE A 4 18.50 -10.44 -8.83
N HIS A 5 18.08 -11.70 -8.88
CA HIS A 5 17.63 -12.43 -7.70
C HIS A 5 18.86 -12.90 -6.93
N ARG A 6 19.01 -12.45 -5.68
CA ARG A 6 19.82 -13.19 -4.72
C ARG A 6 19.05 -14.45 -4.39
N LEU A 7 19.51 -15.59 -4.90
CA LEU A 7 19.02 -16.90 -4.51
C LEU A 7 19.26 -17.04 -3.01
N VAL A 8 18.17 -16.99 -2.23
CA VAL A 8 18.19 -17.45 -0.85
C VAL A 8 18.35 -18.96 -0.93
N PRO A 9 19.45 -19.55 -0.43
CA PRO A 9 19.55 -20.99 -0.34
C PRO A 9 18.36 -21.48 0.48
N GLY A 10 17.51 -22.29 -0.16
CA GLY A 10 16.44 -23.00 0.53
C GLY A 10 17.06 -23.84 1.63
N LEU A 11 16.52 -23.73 2.83
CA LEU A 11 16.80 -24.60 3.95
C LEU A 11 16.33 -26.02 3.54
N LEU A 12 17.23 -26.81 2.95
CA LEU A 12 17.08 -28.25 2.83
C LEU A 12 17.32 -28.84 4.23
N ALA A 13 16.29 -28.75 5.08
CA ALA A 13 16.26 -29.45 6.36
C ALA A 13 15.71 -30.86 6.11
N GLY A 14 16.59 -31.77 5.73
CA GLY A 14 16.36 -33.20 5.88
C GLY A 14 16.56 -33.58 7.35
N ALA A 15 15.46 -33.73 8.08
CA ALA A 15 15.36 -34.58 9.26
C ALA A 15 13.91 -35.08 9.35
N LEU A 16 13.71 -36.24 8.73
CA LEU A 16 12.55 -37.10 8.88
C LEU A 16 12.63 -37.73 10.29
N LEU A 17 11.68 -37.44 11.19
CA LEU A 17 11.12 -38.37 12.19
C LEU A 17 10.16 -37.65 13.16
N VAL A 18 8.87 -37.91 12.93
CA VAL A 18 7.82 -38.27 13.90
C VAL A 18 7.41 -37.25 14.96
N GLY A 19 6.14 -36.81 14.84
CA GLY A 19 5.30 -36.49 16.01
C GLY A 19 4.41 -35.26 15.84
N GLY A 20 3.12 -35.48 15.59
CA GLY A 20 2.07 -34.51 15.89
C GLY A 20 1.62 -33.65 14.70
N GLY A 21 0.52 -34.08 14.06
CA GLY A 21 -0.19 -33.25 13.11
C GLY A 21 -0.68 -31.96 13.75
N SER A 22 -0.59 -30.84 13.03
CA SER A 22 -1.48 -29.68 13.16
C SER A 22 -1.18 -28.65 12.06
N SER A 23 -2.19 -28.42 11.21
CA SER A 23 -2.53 -27.10 10.66
C SER A 23 -1.62 -26.53 9.55
N VAL A 24 -1.78 -27.03 8.32
CA VAL A 24 -1.43 -26.30 7.08
C VAL A 24 -2.48 -25.23 6.71
N LEU A 25 -3.37 -24.88 7.64
CA LEU A 25 -4.33 -23.79 7.46
C LEU A 25 -4.26 -22.80 8.62
N ALA A 26 -4.40 -21.52 8.24
CA ALA A 26 -4.63 -20.35 9.08
C ALA A 26 -3.39 -19.61 9.62
N ALA A 27 -2.75 -18.82 8.76
CA ALA A 27 -2.31 -17.48 9.13
C ALA A 27 -2.20 -16.53 7.93
N LYS A 28 -3.27 -16.38 7.14
CA LYS A 28 -3.53 -15.09 6.44
C LYS A 28 -4.07 -14.07 7.46
N GLY A 29 -3.42 -13.98 8.61
CA GLY A 29 -3.58 -12.89 9.55
C GLY A 29 -3.05 -11.65 8.86
N LYS A 30 -3.95 -10.82 8.38
CA LYS A 30 -3.67 -9.53 7.76
C LYS A 30 -3.16 -8.59 8.85
N ALA A 31 -1.94 -8.81 9.32
CA ALA A 31 -1.23 -7.84 10.12
C ALA A 31 -1.04 -6.61 9.23
N THR A 32 -1.85 -5.58 9.45
CA THR A 32 -1.60 -4.25 8.92
C THR A 32 -0.40 -3.69 9.68
N THR A 33 0.78 -4.27 9.49
CA THR A 33 2.03 -3.69 9.96
C THR A 33 2.16 -2.30 9.33
N PRO A 34 2.42 -1.25 10.12
CA PRO A 34 2.61 0.09 9.58
C PRO A 34 3.73 0.04 8.54
N HIS A 35 3.47 0.62 7.37
CA HIS A 35 4.46 0.66 6.30
C HIS A 35 5.68 1.46 6.76
N ALA A 36 6.84 0.83 6.70
CA ALA A 36 8.09 1.43 7.05
C ALA A 36 8.92 1.70 5.79
N PHE A 37 9.67 2.80 5.84
CA PHE A 37 10.67 3.14 4.84
C PHE A 37 11.95 3.55 5.57
N ALA A 38 13.07 3.13 5.02
CA ALA A 38 14.41 3.49 5.48
C ALA A 38 15.28 3.84 4.28
N TYR A 39 16.26 4.70 4.53
CA TYR A 39 17.30 5.06 3.57
C TYR A 39 18.60 5.24 4.32
N GLY A 40 19.71 4.80 3.74
CA GLY A 40 21.02 4.95 4.34
C GLY A 40 22.11 4.27 3.52
N LYS A 41 23.32 4.28 4.09
CA LYS A 41 24.40 3.40 3.62
C LYS A 41 24.18 1.98 4.12
N VAL A 42 24.48 1.02 3.27
CA VAL A 42 24.38 -0.42 3.55
C VAL A 42 25.63 -0.90 4.26
N SER A 43 25.44 -1.70 5.30
CA SER A 43 26.48 -2.46 5.99
C SER A 43 25.97 -3.84 6.38
N ASN A 44 26.87 -4.76 6.77
CA ASN A 44 26.53 -6.11 7.22
C ASN A 44 25.62 -6.86 6.23
N LEU A 45 25.89 -6.70 4.94
CA LEU A 45 25.10 -7.33 3.89
C LEU A 45 25.28 -8.85 3.87
N SER A 46 24.16 -9.56 3.95
CA SER A 46 24.05 -11.02 3.90
C SER A 46 22.92 -11.44 2.95
N ALA A 47 22.72 -12.74 2.77
CA ALA A 47 21.58 -13.27 2.01
C ALA A 47 20.24 -12.99 2.72
N GLY A 48 20.22 -12.95 4.05
CA GLY A 48 19.01 -12.76 4.85
C GLY A 48 18.68 -11.31 5.20
N GLY A 49 19.59 -10.37 4.95
CA GLY A 49 19.39 -8.99 5.40
C GLY A 49 20.63 -8.11 5.34
N PHE A 50 20.45 -6.86 5.77
CA PHE A 50 21.53 -5.88 5.93
C PHE A 50 21.14 -4.79 6.92
N THR A 51 22.12 -4.02 7.39
CA THR A 51 21.89 -2.82 8.18
C THR A 51 21.92 -1.57 7.33
N LEU A 52 21.04 -0.62 7.66
CA LEU A 52 21.02 0.71 7.08
C LEU A 52 21.39 1.75 8.13
N THR A 53 22.47 2.47 7.87
CA THR A 53 22.85 3.64 8.66
C THR A 53 22.18 4.88 8.07
N ARG A 54 21.17 5.42 8.77
CA ARG A 54 20.44 6.61 8.34
C ARG A 54 21.30 7.86 8.54
N ILE A 55 21.43 8.69 7.50
CA ILE A 55 21.96 10.04 7.68
C ILE A 55 20.87 10.90 8.34
N PRO A 56 21.15 11.58 9.46
CA PRO A 56 20.19 12.50 10.07
C PRO A 56 19.85 13.66 9.11
N LYS A 57 18.61 14.17 9.20
CA LYS A 57 18.02 15.15 8.26
C LYS A 57 18.64 16.56 8.36
N LYS A 58 19.52 16.81 9.33
CA LYS A 58 20.26 18.05 9.51
C LYS A 58 21.53 17.70 10.28
N ALA A 59 22.67 18.27 9.88
CA ALA A 59 23.94 18.17 10.61
C ALA A 59 23.84 18.96 11.94
N ALA A 60 23.04 18.46 12.88
CA ALA A 60 23.16 18.70 14.31
C ALA A 60 23.45 17.31 14.89
N SER A 61 24.70 16.84 14.75
CA SER A 61 25.77 17.00 15.74
C SER A 61 25.31 16.48 17.10
N THR A 62 25.85 15.31 17.48
CA THR A 62 25.63 14.46 18.68
C THR A 62 24.62 13.31 18.64
N THR A 63 23.66 13.25 17.71
CA THR A 63 22.75 12.07 17.65
C THR A 63 23.41 10.92 16.88
N ALA A 64 23.66 9.79 17.56
CA ALA A 64 24.18 8.57 16.96
C ALA A 64 23.40 8.21 15.68
N ALA A 65 24.13 7.85 14.62
CA ALA A 65 23.53 7.47 13.35
C ALA A 65 22.57 6.29 13.58
N LYS A 66 21.28 6.50 13.30
CA LYS A 66 20.26 5.48 13.57
C LYS A 66 20.44 4.30 12.62
N VAL A 67 20.85 3.16 13.17
CA VAL A 67 20.95 1.89 12.45
C VAL A 67 19.57 1.24 12.40
N VAL A 68 19.20 0.74 11.22
CA VAL A 68 17.94 0.00 11.01
C VAL A 68 18.27 -1.36 10.41
N GLN A 69 17.79 -2.43 11.04
CA GLN A 69 17.89 -3.77 10.49
C GLN A 69 16.90 -3.93 9.33
N VAL A 70 17.36 -4.51 8.23
CA VAL A 70 16.55 -4.84 7.06
C VAL A 70 16.60 -6.34 6.86
N THR A 71 15.44 -6.98 6.96
CA THR A 71 15.29 -8.41 6.68
C THR A 71 14.80 -8.60 5.25
N LEU A 72 15.49 -9.43 4.49
CA LEU A 72 15.13 -9.83 3.13
C LEU A 72 14.37 -11.16 3.16
N SER A 73 13.56 -11.40 2.14
CA SER A 73 12.86 -12.66 1.91
C SER A 73 12.96 -13.02 0.43
N GLY A 74 12.65 -14.27 0.07
CA GLY A 74 12.59 -14.69 -1.35
C GLY A 74 11.59 -13.91 -2.21
N THR A 75 10.69 -13.12 -1.59
CA THR A 75 9.72 -12.27 -2.29
C THR A 75 10.16 -10.81 -2.44
N THR A 76 11.30 -10.44 -1.85
CA THR A 76 11.79 -9.07 -1.85
C THR A 76 12.25 -8.68 -3.25
N LYS A 77 11.73 -7.55 -3.76
CA LYS A 77 12.09 -7.03 -5.09
C LYS A 77 13.25 -6.07 -5.00
N GLU A 78 14.42 -6.48 -5.49
CA GLU A 78 15.60 -5.63 -5.56
C GLU A 78 15.72 -4.94 -6.91
N LYS A 79 16.18 -3.68 -6.92
CA LYS A 79 16.36 -2.91 -8.14
C LYS A 79 17.53 -1.94 -8.04
N ALA A 80 18.52 -2.10 -8.92
CA ALA A 80 19.55 -1.10 -9.14
C ALA A 80 18.96 0.17 -9.77
N ARG A 81 19.44 1.34 -9.34
CA ARG A 81 19.12 2.61 -9.99
C ARG A 81 19.93 2.75 -11.29
N LYS A 82 19.47 3.61 -12.21
CA LYS A 82 20.21 3.94 -13.45
C LYS A 82 21.64 4.38 -13.10
N GLY A 83 22.62 3.78 -13.78
CA GLY A 83 24.04 4.04 -13.54
C GLY A 83 24.66 3.20 -12.40
N THR A 84 23.93 2.21 -11.88
CA THR A 84 24.46 1.20 -10.95
C THR A 84 24.43 -0.14 -11.65
N THR A 85 25.59 -0.78 -11.73
CA THR A 85 25.81 -2.10 -12.34
C THR A 85 26.22 -3.07 -11.26
N GLY A 86 25.64 -4.28 -11.28
CA GLY A 86 25.92 -5.31 -10.27
C GLY A 86 24.88 -5.35 -9.14
N ALA A 87 25.10 -6.29 -8.22
CA ALA A 87 24.25 -6.48 -7.05
C ALA A 87 24.56 -5.44 -5.96
N LEU A 88 23.60 -5.23 -5.06
CA LEU A 88 23.80 -4.38 -3.88
C LEU A 88 25.09 -4.78 -3.14
N SER A 89 25.88 -3.80 -2.71
CA SER A 89 27.14 -4.04 -2.00
C SER A 89 27.24 -3.22 -0.70
N ASN A 90 28.12 -3.63 0.21
CA ASN A 90 28.42 -2.84 1.41
C ASN A 90 28.99 -1.47 1.01
N GLY A 91 28.60 -0.43 1.76
CA GLY A 91 28.98 0.96 1.48
C GLY A 91 28.09 1.69 0.48
N GLU A 92 27.28 0.97 -0.30
CA GLU A 92 26.32 1.56 -1.23
C GLU A 92 25.11 2.17 -0.54
N TRP A 93 24.35 2.98 -1.28
CA TRP A 93 23.14 3.61 -0.80
C TRP A 93 21.93 2.76 -1.15
N ALA A 94 21.07 2.50 -0.16
CA ALA A 94 19.82 1.80 -0.41
C ALA A 94 18.64 2.51 0.24
N PHE A 95 17.50 2.41 -0.46
CA PHE A 95 16.19 2.77 0.02
C PHE A 95 15.32 1.52 0.08
N VAL A 96 14.72 1.30 1.24
CA VAL A 96 13.95 0.10 1.54
C VAL A 96 12.52 0.47 1.85
N VAL A 97 11.58 -0.29 1.29
CA VAL A 97 10.15 -0.21 1.58
C VAL A 97 9.67 -1.56 2.07
N GLY A 98 8.93 -1.55 3.17
CA GLY A 98 8.51 -2.80 3.80
C GLY A 98 7.48 -2.64 4.90
N ALA A 99 7.30 -3.72 5.63
CA ALA A 99 6.55 -3.77 6.87
C ALA A 99 7.45 -3.40 8.05
N LYS A 100 6.95 -2.62 9.01
CA LYS A 100 7.65 -2.43 10.29
C LYS A 100 7.75 -3.78 11.00
N ALA A 101 8.96 -4.14 11.43
CA ALA A 101 9.24 -5.28 12.28
C ALA A 101 9.71 -4.80 13.66
N THR A 102 9.78 -5.69 14.64
CA THR A 102 10.20 -5.40 16.02
C THR A 102 11.56 -4.70 16.07
N THR A 103 12.52 -5.16 15.27
CA THR A 103 13.91 -4.66 15.26
C THR A 103 14.25 -3.83 14.02
N GLY A 104 13.29 -3.59 13.11
CA GLY A 104 13.60 -2.91 11.85
C GLY A 104 12.50 -2.97 10.80
N ILE A 105 12.86 -3.38 9.58
CA ILE A 105 11.97 -3.43 8.42
C ILE A 105 12.09 -4.79 7.72
N SER A 106 10.96 -5.47 7.54
CA SER A 106 10.86 -6.59 6.61
C SER A 106 10.63 -6.04 5.20
N ALA A 107 11.61 -6.21 4.31
CA ALA A 107 11.66 -5.54 3.02
C ALA A 107 10.76 -6.21 1.97
N ASN A 108 9.89 -5.43 1.36
CA ASN A 108 9.16 -5.84 0.14
C ASN A 108 9.88 -5.36 -1.12
N ARG A 109 10.61 -4.23 -1.01
CA ARG A 109 11.37 -3.65 -2.12
C ARG A 109 12.62 -2.96 -1.61
N VAL A 110 13.72 -3.18 -2.32
CA VAL A 110 14.99 -2.49 -2.12
C VAL A 110 15.37 -1.81 -3.43
N VAL A 111 15.73 -0.53 -3.35
CA VAL A 111 16.29 0.23 -4.47
C VAL A 111 17.65 0.74 -4.06
N TYR A 112 18.70 0.43 -4.82
CA TYR A 112 20.08 0.74 -4.44
C TYR A 112 20.87 1.48 -5.51
N SER A 113 21.94 2.14 -5.09
CA SER A 113 22.86 2.87 -5.97
C SER A 113 24.23 3.06 -5.33
N VAL A 114 25.28 3.07 -6.16
CA VAL A 114 26.64 3.48 -5.78
C VAL A 114 26.74 4.93 -5.32
N LYS A 115 25.82 5.81 -5.78
CA LYS A 115 25.79 7.23 -5.42
C LYS A 115 24.65 7.55 -4.47
N ALA A 116 24.88 8.47 -3.55
CA ALA A 116 23.83 9.00 -2.67
C ALA A 116 22.68 9.56 -3.51
N PHE A 117 21.45 9.35 -3.08
CA PHE A 117 20.28 9.82 -3.81
C PHE A 117 19.20 10.35 -2.91
N ASN A 118 18.41 11.28 -3.45
CA ASN A 118 17.30 11.89 -2.73
C ASN A 118 16.13 10.89 -2.57
N ALA A 119 16.28 9.99 -1.61
CA ALA A 119 15.28 8.98 -1.25
C ALA A 119 14.00 9.60 -0.66
N HIS A 120 14.04 10.87 -0.23
CA HIS A 120 12.88 11.58 0.27
C HIS A 120 11.80 11.73 -0.81
N ARG A 121 12.14 12.20 -2.01
CA ARG A 121 11.19 12.29 -3.14
C ARG A 121 10.60 10.91 -3.48
N MET A 122 11.39 9.85 -3.41
CA MET A 122 10.92 8.49 -3.69
C MET A 122 9.94 8.00 -2.62
N SER A 123 10.21 8.29 -1.34
CA SER A 123 9.30 7.98 -0.23
C SER A 123 7.95 8.69 -0.36
N LEU A 124 7.96 9.97 -0.77
CA LEU A 124 6.74 10.75 -1.00
C LEU A 124 5.93 10.17 -2.16
N ARG A 125 6.57 9.84 -3.28
CA ARG A 125 5.89 9.25 -4.44
C ARG A 125 5.20 7.93 -4.09
N ILE A 126 5.88 7.05 -3.35
CA ILE A 126 5.32 5.75 -2.96
C ILE A 126 4.16 5.93 -1.98
N ARG A 127 4.28 6.85 -1.02
CA ARG A 127 3.17 7.24 -0.13
C ARG A 127 1.97 7.74 -0.92
N ALA A 128 2.17 8.67 -1.84
CA ALA A 128 1.11 9.23 -2.68
C ALA A 128 0.41 8.17 -3.54
N GLN A 129 1.17 7.30 -4.20
CA GLN A 129 0.62 6.19 -4.99
C GLN A 129 -0.23 5.23 -4.14
N ARG A 130 0.19 4.97 -2.90
CA ARG A 130 -0.58 4.12 -1.98
C ARG A 130 -1.86 4.80 -1.51
N ILE A 131 -1.80 6.06 -1.09
CA ILE A 131 -2.99 6.84 -0.72
C ILE A 131 -3.97 6.84 -1.90
N HIS A 132 -3.48 7.08 -3.12
CA HIS A 132 -4.30 7.03 -4.31
C HIS A 132 -4.95 5.64 -4.54
N ARG A 133 -4.17 4.55 -4.42
CA ARG A 133 -4.73 3.18 -4.53
C ARG A 133 -5.74 2.86 -3.44
N LEU A 134 -5.50 3.29 -2.20
CA LEU A 134 -6.44 3.09 -1.09
C LEU A 134 -7.74 3.88 -1.33
N LEU A 135 -7.62 5.12 -1.80
CA LEU A 135 -8.77 5.95 -2.17
C LEU A 135 -9.53 5.39 -3.38
N LEU A 136 -8.86 4.74 -4.32
CA LEU A 136 -9.48 4.08 -5.47
C LEU A 136 -10.12 2.74 -5.12
N ARG A 137 -9.55 1.97 -4.19
CA ARG A 137 -10.06 0.64 -3.80
C ARG A 137 -11.47 0.67 -3.22
N HIS A 138 -11.89 1.81 -2.69
CA HIS A 138 -13.22 1.98 -2.15
C HIS A 138 -13.98 3.08 -2.88
N ALA A 139 -13.91 3.06 -4.22
CA ALA A 139 -14.73 3.92 -5.05
C ALA A 139 -15.46 3.08 -6.12
N ALA A 140 -16.75 3.32 -6.28
CA ALA A 140 -17.56 2.79 -7.36
C ALA A 140 -18.09 3.95 -8.21
N VAL A 141 -18.23 3.72 -9.51
CA VAL A 141 -18.82 4.67 -10.44
C VAL A 141 -19.89 3.94 -11.24
N GLY A 142 -21.05 4.57 -11.38
CA GLY A 142 -22.19 3.97 -12.05
C GLY A 142 -23.31 4.97 -12.27
N LYS A 143 -24.41 4.50 -12.86
CA LYS A 143 -25.66 5.24 -12.96
C LYS A 143 -26.56 4.85 -11.80
N VAL A 144 -27.29 5.81 -11.22
CA VAL A 144 -28.27 5.54 -10.16
C VAL A 144 -29.36 4.60 -10.70
N SER A 145 -29.59 3.49 -10.03
CA SER A 145 -30.65 2.53 -10.38
C SER A 145 -31.85 2.63 -9.45
N ALA A 146 -31.60 2.86 -8.16
CA ALA A 146 -32.61 3.12 -7.14
C ALA A 146 -32.00 3.96 -6.00
N THR A 147 -32.82 4.78 -5.34
CA THR A 147 -32.41 5.58 -4.18
C THR A 147 -33.51 5.60 -3.13
N SER A 148 -33.10 5.69 -1.87
CA SER A 148 -33.96 5.98 -0.71
C SER A 148 -33.19 6.87 0.27
N SER A 149 -33.79 7.22 1.39
CA SER A 149 -33.11 7.98 2.46
C SER A 149 -31.94 7.23 3.09
N THR A 150 -31.95 5.90 3.07
CA THR A 150 -30.97 5.05 3.75
C THR A 150 -30.16 4.18 2.80
N SER A 151 -30.47 4.18 1.50
CA SER A 151 -29.74 3.38 0.52
C SER A 151 -29.62 4.05 -0.85
N LEU A 152 -28.50 3.80 -1.52
CA LEU A 152 -28.27 4.15 -2.91
C LEU A 152 -27.81 2.91 -3.67
N SER A 153 -28.50 2.57 -4.75
CA SER A 153 -28.07 1.54 -5.69
C SER A 153 -27.59 2.16 -6.98
N ILE A 154 -26.45 1.69 -7.47
CA ILE A 154 -25.87 2.13 -8.75
C ILE A 154 -25.58 0.92 -9.63
N THR A 155 -25.85 1.04 -10.92
CA THR A 155 -25.40 0.09 -11.94
C THR A 155 -24.08 0.56 -12.50
N THR A 156 -23.04 -0.24 -12.30
CA THR A 156 -21.70 0.02 -12.84
C THR A 156 -21.67 -0.16 -14.36
N ALA A 157 -20.66 0.39 -15.03
CA ALA A 157 -20.48 0.22 -16.48
C ALA A 157 -20.34 -1.25 -16.93
N LYS A 158 -20.05 -2.17 -16.00
CA LYS A 158 -19.99 -3.62 -16.23
C LYS A 158 -21.32 -4.34 -15.98
N GLY A 159 -22.43 -3.61 -15.86
CA GLY A 159 -23.77 -4.15 -15.62
C GLY A 159 -24.04 -4.63 -14.19
N LYS A 160 -23.05 -4.60 -13.28
CA LYS A 160 -23.24 -5.00 -11.88
C LYS A 160 -23.90 -3.90 -11.07
N THR A 161 -24.93 -4.24 -10.32
CA THR A 161 -25.57 -3.34 -9.34
C THR A 161 -24.86 -3.43 -8.00
N LEU A 162 -24.53 -2.28 -7.40
CA LEU A 162 -23.98 -2.17 -6.06
C LEU A 162 -24.92 -1.32 -5.22
N THR A 163 -25.29 -1.81 -4.04
CA THR A 163 -26.12 -1.11 -3.07
C THR A 163 -25.27 -0.64 -1.90
N PHE A 164 -25.42 0.64 -1.56
CA PHE A 164 -24.70 1.31 -0.49
C PHE A 164 -25.67 1.79 0.57
N ALA A 165 -25.38 1.51 1.83
CA ALA A 165 -26.05 2.13 2.96
C ALA A 165 -25.64 3.60 3.06
N ILE A 166 -26.62 4.49 3.16
CA ILE A 166 -26.48 5.90 3.47
C ILE A 166 -26.66 6.06 4.99
N THR A 167 -25.81 6.87 5.59
CA THR A 167 -25.84 7.16 7.03
C THR A 167 -25.74 8.66 7.26
N SER A 168 -25.97 9.12 8.49
CA SER A 168 -25.76 10.53 8.88
C SER A 168 -24.32 11.03 8.64
N GLN A 169 -23.35 10.13 8.51
CA GLN A 169 -21.95 10.47 8.22
C GLN A 169 -21.64 10.58 6.71
N THR A 170 -22.59 10.22 5.85
CA THR A 170 -22.39 10.26 4.40
C THR A 170 -22.36 11.71 3.93
N LYS A 171 -21.27 12.11 3.27
CA LYS A 171 -21.11 13.46 2.71
C LYS A 171 -21.53 13.49 1.24
N TYR A 172 -22.15 14.58 0.83
CA TYR A 172 -22.63 14.77 -0.53
C TYR A 172 -21.80 15.81 -1.26
N ARG A 173 -21.49 15.55 -2.53
CA ARG A 173 -20.85 16.52 -3.39
C ARG A 173 -21.58 16.66 -4.71
N VAL A 174 -21.95 17.88 -5.06
CA VAL A 174 -22.54 18.25 -6.35
C VAL A 174 -21.56 19.22 -7.00
N ASN A 175 -21.23 19.00 -8.28
CA ASN A 175 -20.26 19.84 -9.02
C ASN A 175 -18.93 20.05 -8.26
N LYS A 176 -18.45 19.00 -7.60
CA LYS A 176 -17.22 18.96 -6.76
C LYS A 176 -17.28 19.78 -5.44
N GLN A 177 -18.33 20.55 -5.20
CA GLN A 177 -18.57 21.28 -3.95
C GLN A 177 -19.29 20.41 -2.92
N LEU A 178 -19.09 20.68 -1.62
CA LEU A 178 -19.79 19.98 -0.55
C LEU A 178 -21.23 20.50 -0.48
N ALA A 179 -22.21 19.61 -0.63
CA ALA A 179 -23.60 19.96 -0.41
C ALA A 179 -23.93 19.89 1.09
N THR A 180 -24.62 20.90 1.60
CA THR A 180 -25.09 20.98 2.99
C THR A 180 -26.43 20.27 3.18
N THR A 181 -27.22 20.16 2.11
CA THR A 181 -28.46 19.38 2.04
C THR A 181 -28.24 18.09 1.26
N VAL A 182 -29.06 17.08 1.54
CA VAL A 182 -29.05 15.82 0.80
C VAL A 182 -29.62 16.08 -0.60
N PRO A 183 -28.86 15.86 -1.68
CA PRO A 183 -29.38 16.01 -3.03
C PRO A 183 -30.35 14.88 -3.36
N SER A 184 -31.38 15.19 -4.14
CA SER A 184 -32.22 14.18 -4.78
C SER A 184 -31.43 13.49 -5.88
N PHE A 185 -31.35 12.16 -5.86
CA PHE A 185 -30.72 11.38 -6.91
C PHE A 185 -31.76 10.89 -7.91
N THR A 186 -31.58 11.25 -9.19
CA THR A 186 -32.50 10.80 -10.23
C THR A 186 -31.99 9.51 -10.86
N LYS A 187 -32.89 8.58 -11.18
CA LYS A 187 -32.53 7.35 -11.89
C LYS A 187 -31.81 7.68 -13.20
N GLY A 188 -30.71 6.97 -13.48
CA GLY A 188 -29.88 7.19 -14.67
C GLY A 188 -28.75 8.20 -14.48
N GLU A 189 -28.79 9.01 -13.42
CA GLU A 189 -27.75 10.00 -13.11
C GLU A 189 -26.41 9.34 -12.81
N LYS A 190 -25.32 9.92 -13.30
CA LYS A 190 -23.98 9.35 -13.09
C LYS A 190 -23.44 9.80 -11.73
N VAL A 191 -23.10 8.84 -10.90
CA VAL A 191 -22.57 9.09 -9.55
C VAL A 191 -21.28 8.32 -9.30
N ARG A 192 -20.45 8.88 -8.45
CA ARG A 192 -19.27 8.23 -7.88
C ARG A 192 -19.43 8.12 -6.37
N VAL A 193 -19.42 6.90 -5.86
CA VAL A 193 -19.56 6.60 -4.44
C VAL A 193 -18.22 6.17 -3.88
N ARG A 194 -17.71 6.88 -2.87
CA ARG A 194 -16.64 6.37 -2.00
C ARG A 194 -17.27 5.69 -0.80
N PHE A 195 -16.85 4.47 -0.50
CA PHE A 195 -17.49 3.64 0.51
C PHE A 195 -16.49 3.01 1.48
N VAL A 196 -16.99 2.29 2.48
CA VAL A 196 -16.24 1.30 3.23
C VAL A 196 -16.97 -0.01 3.08
N SER A 197 -16.23 -1.10 2.93
CA SER A 197 -16.80 -2.44 2.90
C SER A 197 -16.54 -3.12 4.23
N ASN A 198 -17.59 -3.66 4.83
CA ASN A 198 -17.46 -4.61 5.92
C ASN A 198 -17.15 -5.99 5.33
N ALA A 199 -15.97 -6.54 5.65
CA ALA A 199 -15.53 -7.80 5.07
C ALA A 199 -16.35 -9.02 5.55
N THR A 200 -16.95 -8.91 6.74
CA THR A 200 -17.73 -9.96 7.40
C THR A 200 -19.14 -10.02 6.81
N THR A 201 -19.85 -8.90 6.82
CA THR A 201 -21.24 -8.83 6.32
C THR A 201 -21.36 -8.54 4.83
N LYS A 202 -20.22 -8.28 4.15
CA LYS A 202 -20.13 -7.78 2.76
C LYS A 202 -20.90 -6.48 2.51
N SER A 203 -21.36 -5.80 3.56
CA SER A 203 -22.10 -4.55 3.42
C SER A 203 -21.19 -3.42 2.94
N LEU A 204 -21.76 -2.50 2.16
CA LEU A 204 -21.09 -1.32 1.64
C LEU A 204 -21.73 -0.08 2.27
N THR A 205 -20.95 0.73 2.97
CA THR A 205 -21.44 1.98 3.59
C THR A 205 -20.86 3.17 2.86
N ALA A 206 -21.70 4.07 2.35
CA ALA A 206 -21.28 5.26 1.65
C ALA A 206 -20.64 6.28 2.61
N ARG A 207 -19.44 6.76 2.27
CA ARG A 207 -18.78 7.87 2.96
C ARG A 207 -18.92 9.18 2.22
N VAL A 208 -18.78 9.14 0.89
CA VAL A 208 -18.94 10.32 0.04
C VAL A 208 -19.67 9.92 -1.23
N ILE A 209 -20.75 10.61 -1.55
CA ILE A 209 -21.47 10.45 -2.81
C ILE A 209 -21.23 11.71 -3.64
N ILE A 210 -20.70 11.53 -4.85
CA ILE A 210 -20.36 12.62 -5.76
C ILE A 210 -21.24 12.50 -6.99
N VAL A 211 -22.08 13.49 -7.22
CA VAL A 211 -22.82 13.66 -8.48
C VAL A 211 -21.83 14.11 -9.54
N VAL A 212 -21.79 13.36 -10.65
CA VAL A 212 -20.96 13.69 -11.81
C VAL A 212 -21.88 14.40 -12.80
N PRO A 213 -21.69 15.72 -13.05
CA PRO A 213 -22.48 16.41 -14.05
C PRO A 213 -22.30 15.70 -15.39
N VAL A 214 -23.41 15.38 -16.04
CA VAL A 214 -23.42 14.97 -17.44
C VAL A 214 -23.01 16.22 -18.20
N ALA A 215 -21.90 16.18 -18.92
CA ALA A 215 -21.58 17.25 -19.85
C ALA A 215 -22.76 17.36 -20.82
N ALA A 216 -23.40 18.53 -20.87
CA ALA A 216 -24.37 18.82 -21.92
C ALA A 216 -23.65 18.58 -23.26
N ALA A 217 -24.19 17.63 -24.03
CA ALA A 217 -23.72 17.34 -25.38
C ALA A 217 -24.19 18.43 -26.33
#